data_AF-A0A397A9W5-F1
#
_entry.id   AF-A0A397A9W5-F1
#
_cell.length_a   1.000
_cell.length_b   1.000
_cell.length_c   1.000
_cell.angle_alpha   90.00
_cell.angle_beta   90.00
_cell.angle_gamma   90.00
#
_symmetry.space_group_name_H-M   'P 1'
#
loop_
_entity.id
_entity.type
_entity.pdbx_description
1 polymer ?
#
loop_
_entity_poly.entity_id
_entity_poly.type
_entity_poly.pdbx_seq_one_letter_code
_entity_poly.pdbx_strand_id
1 'polypeptide(L)'
;MTADDGLRLLGGSSGFKEEDLESNRVILFIFLVVLFVASLELALHHIHRVCRQHPKYAKMLHKTTQELMIVGLIYMLVKFCVYSNLAEKGGPVYYALDAADVFVFFVTMALVFQAIVVFIRLRKSNIEMDKLSVMSAVDLVAIARQRLDEAAVSKSWWRQFRAWRKYEDRMEMKLLGQFFLNVYELPQLFSFAKYIREVQDSQIAKFIEVDLSTWVLLLGVFALYFAFTGQLNSPYRVSESSIRLVAFATFVCCLTVAMLGFFFYLKHLVTVLLQHATDRALEGSAMTLIVPLDGNAKKRKMEFLFEAMNDVIEKESHEDADLPADEAIARMRYVADKLYHGKVRDDSWVKADLFCQLIMSGYRKC
;
A
#
# COMPACT_ATOMS: atom_id res chain seq x y z
N MET A 1 50.14 3.68 -54.75
CA MET A 1 50.85 2.62 -54.00
C MET A 1 50.93 3.10 -52.56
N THR A 2 49.82 2.95 -51.82
CA THR A 2 49.48 1.86 -50.84
C THR A 2 50.04 2.25 -49.46
N ALA A 3 49.29 2.65 -48.43
CA ALA A 3 47.96 2.25 -47.93
C ALA A 3 47.86 0.74 -47.62
N ASP A 4 48.75 0.25 -46.77
CA ASP A 4 48.50 -0.89 -45.87
C ASP A 4 49.61 -0.95 -44.81
N ASP A 5 49.21 -1.08 -43.53
CA ASP A 5 49.98 -1.25 -42.29
C ASP A 5 49.28 -0.41 -41.20
N GLY A 6 48.09 -0.78 -40.73
CA GLY A 6 47.78 -2.13 -40.26
C GLY A 6 47.69 -2.16 -38.73
N LEU A 7 46.85 -1.29 -38.16
CA LEU A 7 45.76 -1.68 -37.28
C LEU A 7 46.00 -2.96 -36.43
N ARG A 8 46.96 -2.94 -35.50
CA ARG A 8 47.22 -4.05 -34.54
C ARG A 8 47.47 -3.59 -33.10
N LEU A 9 46.82 -2.50 -32.66
CA LEU A 9 46.90 -2.02 -31.27
C LEU A 9 45.54 -1.82 -30.59
N LEU A 10 44.51 -2.53 -31.03
CA LEU A 10 43.23 -2.62 -30.32
C LEU A 10 42.87 -4.09 -30.10
N GLY A 11 43.36 -4.62 -28.98
CA GLY A 11 43.11 -6.00 -28.56
C GLY A 11 43.50 -6.24 -27.11
N GLY A 12 43.41 -5.21 -26.26
CA GLY A 12 43.50 -5.36 -24.81
C GLY A 12 42.22 -5.95 -24.27
N SER A 13 42.02 -7.26 -24.46
CA SER A 13 41.06 -8.03 -23.69
C SER A 13 41.54 -8.00 -22.24
N SER A 14 40.97 -7.10 -21.44
CA SER A 14 41.13 -7.08 -19.99
C SER A 14 40.37 -8.26 -19.38
N GLY A 15 40.88 -9.46 -19.63
CA GLY A 15 40.52 -10.65 -18.87
C GLY A 15 40.97 -10.43 -17.43
N PHE A 16 40.01 -10.40 -16.52
CA PHE A 16 40.24 -10.36 -15.08
C PHE A 16 41.05 -11.61 -14.71
N LYS A 17 42.36 -11.45 -14.47
CA LYS A 17 43.22 -12.53 -13.98
C LYS A 17 43.00 -12.66 -12.48
N GLU A 18 42.55 -13.83 -12.05
CA GLU A 18 42.32 -14.23 -10.65
C GLU A 18 43.60 -14.08 -9.77
N GLU A 19 44.76 -13.92 -10.40
CA GLU A 19 46.09 -13.83 -9.79
C GLU A 19 46.43 -12.45 -9.15
N ASP A 20 45.61 -11.41 -9.36
CA ASP A 20 45.80 -10.06 -8.78
C ASP A 20 44.86 -9.75 -7.60
N LEU A 21 44.24 -10.77 -6.97
CA LEU A 21 43.50 -10.56 -5.73
C LEU A 21 44.48 -10.42 -4.54
N GLU A 22 44.94 -9.20 -4.31
CA GLU A 22 45.67 -8.85 -3.09
C GLU A 22 44.84 -9.26 -1.86
N SER A 23 45.41 -10.08 -0.97
CA SER A 23 44.75 -10.53 0.27
C SER A 23 44.21 -9.37 1.12
N ASN A 24 44.85 -8.19 1.03
CA ASN A 24 44.40 -6.96 1.67
C ASN A 24 43.00 -6.51 1.17
N ARG A 25 42.74 -6.63 -0.13
CA ARG A 25 41.43 -6.28 -0.72
C ARG A 25 40.35 -7.26 -0.27
N VAL A 26 40.67 -8.55 -0.25
CA VAL A 26 39.75 -9.60 0.23
C VAL A 26 39.36 -9.35 1.68
N ILE A 27 40.32 -9.05 2.56
CA ILE A 27 40.06 -8.74 3.97
C ILE A 27 39.21 -7.48 4.12
N LEU A 28 39.47 -6.42 3.33
CA LEU A 28 38.66 -5.20 3.33
C LEU A 28 37.20 -5.49 2.95
N PHE A 29 36.98 -6.26 1.88
CA PHE A 29 35.62 -6.62 1.46
C PHE A 29 34.92 -7.52 2.47
N ILE A 30 35.63 -8.46 3.10
CA ILE A 30 35.07 -9.26 4.21
C ILE A 30 34.66 -8.35 5.37
N PHE A 31 35.51 -7.40 5.77
CA PHE A 31 35.20 -6.45 6.84
C PHE A 31 33.97 -5.59 6.49
N LEU A 32 33.88 -5.09 5.25
CA LEU A 32 32.74 -4.30 4.79
C LEU A 32 31.44 -5.11 4.79
N VAL A 33 31.50 -6.37 4.34
CA VAL A 33 30.36 -7.29 4.38
C VAL A 33 29.93 -7.57 5.82
N VAL A 34 30.87 -7.82 6.74
CA VAL A 34 30.55 -8.04 8.16
C VAL A 34 29.89 -6.80 8.78
N LEU A 35 30.40 -5.60 8.49
CA LEU A 35 29.79 -4.35 8.94
C LEU A 35 28.38 -4.18 8.37
N PHE A 36 28.19 -4.47 7.08
CA PHE A 36 26.88 -4.44 6.45
C PHE A 36 25.89 -5.41 7.12
N VAL A 37 26.29 -6.66 7.34
CA VAL A 37 25.46 -7.67 8.03
C VAL A 37 25.10 -7.21 9.44
N ALA A 38 26.07 -6.70 10.21
CA ALA A 38 25.83 -6.16 11.54
C ALA A 38 24.85 -4.97 11.53
N SER A 39 24.95 -4.09 10.54
CA SER A 39 24.01 -2.97 10.38
C SER A 39 22.59 -3.43 10.05
N LEU A 40 22.46 -4.49 9.24
CA LEU A 40 21.18 -5.06 8.83
C LEU A 40 20.52 -5.78 10.01
N GLU A 41 21.29 -6.49 10.83
CA GLU A 41 20.82 -7.09 12.08
C GLU A 41 20.34 -6.01 13.07
N LEU A 42 21.07 -4.91 13.23
CA LEU A 42 20.65 -3.79 14.07
C LEU A 42 19.35 -3.16 13.58
N ALA A 43 19.22 -2.96 12.26
CA ALA A 43 18.00 -2.43 11.64
C ALA A 43 16.81 -3.37 11.85
N LEU A 44 16.98 -4.68 11.64
CA LEU A 44 15.95 -5.68 11.89
C LEU A 44 15.56 -5.72 13.38
N HIS A 45 16.52 -5.64 14.29
CA HIS A 45 16.23 -5.61 15.72
C HIS A 45 15.46 -4.35 16.13
N HIS A 46 15.78 -3.20 15.53
CA HIS A 46 15.04 -1.96 15.74
C HIS A 46 13.59 -2.08 15.25
N ILE A 47 13.39 -2.61 14.03
CA ILE A 47 12.06 -2.85 13.47
C ILE A 47 11.28 -3.86 14.33
N HIS A 48 11.92 -4.95 14.78
CA HIS A 48 11.30 -5.94 15.64
C HIS A 48 10.84 -5.36 16.98
N ARG A 49 11.67 -4.51 17.61
CA ARG A 49 11.31 -3.82 18.86
C ARG A 49 10.10 -2.91 18.67
N VAL A 50 10.01 -2.24 17.53
CA VAL A 50 8.86 -1.43 17.13
C VAL A 50 7.60 -2.30 16.89
N CYS A 51 7.76 -3.52 16.36
CA CYS A 51 6.67 -4.46 16.09
C CYS A 51 6.17 -5.26 17.31
N ARG A 52 6.96 -5.38 18.39
CA ARG A 52 6.67 -6.26 19.55
C ARG A 52 5.33 -5.99 20.24
N GLN A 53 4.78 -4.78 20.11
CA GLN A 53 3.51 -4.40 20.73
C GLN A 53 2.27 -5.02 20.08
N HIS A 54 2.38 -5.59 18.87
CA HIS A 54 1.25 -6.23 18.19
C HIS A 54 1.67 -7.56 17.54
N PRO A 55 1.10 -8.71 18.00
CA PRO A 55 1.52 -10.02 17.54
C PRO A 55 1.30 -10.24 16.03
N LYS A 56 0.30 -9.58 15.44
CA LYS A 56 0.00 -9.64 14.00
C LYS A 56 1.13 -9.05 13.15
N TYR A 57 1.76 -7.95 13.59
CA TYR A 57 2.86 -7.32 12.87
C TYR A 57 4.19 -8.04 13.06
N ALA A 58 4.42 -8.60 14.24
CA ALA A 58 5.57 -9.48 14.45
C ALA A 58 5.51 -10.70 13.52
N LYS A 59 4.31 -11.26 13.31
CA LYS A 59 4.07 -12.36 12.38
C LYS A 59 4.34 -11.98 10.92
N MET A 60 3.90 -10.80 10.48
CA MET A 60 4.20 -10.30 9.13
C MET A 60 5.69 -10.04 8.93
N LEU A 61 6.35 -9.38 9.88
CA LEU A 61 7.79 -9.12 9.83
C LEU A 61 8.59 -10.42 9.75
N HIS A 62 8.23 -11.42 10.56
CA HIS A 62 8.90 -12.72 10.54
C HIS A 62 8.78 -13.40 9.17
N LYS A 63 7.59 -13.32 8.55
CA LYS A 63 7.35 -13.84 7.21
C LYS A 63 8.17 -13.12 6.14
N THR A 64 8.23 -11.79 6.18
CA THR A 64 9.07 -10.99 5.27
C THR A 64 10.58 -11.30 5.45
N THR A 65 11.04 -11.50 6.69
CA THR A 65 12.43 -11.92 6.95
C THR A 65 12.71 -13.33 6.42
N GLN A 66 11.73 -14.24 6.51
CA GLN A 66 11.83 -15.59 5.96
C GLN A 66 11.92 -15.54 4.42
N GLU A 67 11.13 -14.70 3.76
CA GLU A 67 11.20 -14.49 2.31
C GLU A 67 12.58 -13.94 1.89
N LEU A 68 13.13 -12.98 2.64
CA LEU A 68 14.49 -12.47 2.41
C LEU A 68 15.56 -13.56 2.54
N MET A 69 15.41 -14.46 3.52
CA MET A 69 16.33 -15.58 3.71
C MET A 69 16.24 -16.60 2.57
N ILE A 70 15.04 -16.90 2.06
CA ILE A 70 14.83 -17.78 0.89
C ILE A 70 15.56 -17.22 -0.33
N VAL A 71 15.53 -15.91 -0.54
CA VAL A 71 16.23 -15.28 -1.67
C VAL A 71 17.75 -15.33 -1.49
N GLY A 72 18.26 -15.18 -0.26
CA GLY A 72 19.66 -15.45 0.05
C GLY A 72 20.09 -16.89 -0.26
N LEU A 73 19.20 -17.87 -0.02
CA LEU A 73 19.44 -19.28 -0.37
C LEU A 73 19.44 -19.50 -1.89
N ILE A 74 18.57 -18.81 -2.64
CA ILE A 74 18.55 -18.86 -4.11
C ILE A 74 19.90 -18.36 -4.68
N TYR A 75 20.40 -17.24 -4.17
CA TYR A 75 21.72 -16.70 -4.56
C TYR A 75 22.85 -17.70 -4.28
N MET A 76 22.84 -18.34 -3.11
CA MET A 76 23.80 -19.40 -2.79
C MET A 76 23.68 -20.60 -3.73
N LEU A 77 22.46 -21.00 -4.11
CA LEU A 77 22.22 -22.13 -5.02
C LEU A 77 22.71 -21.80 -6.43
N VAL A 78 22.47 -20.58 -6.93
CA VAL A 78 23.01 -20.09 -8.20
C VAL A 78 24.53 -20.13 -8.21
N LYS A 79 25.19 -19.60 -7.16
CA LYS A 79 26.66 -19.68 -7.03
C LYS A 79 27.13 -21.13 -6.92
N PHE A 80 26.42 -21.99 -6.18
CA PHE A 80 26.75 -23.41 -6.07
C PHE A 80 26.72 -24.13 -7.42
N CYS A 81 25.69 -23.92 -8.26
CA CYS A 81 25.62 -24.49 -9.60
C CYS A 81 26.82 -24.10 -10.49
N VAL A 82 27.34 -22.89 -10.32
CA VAL A 82 28.54 -22.41 -11.02
C VAL A 82 29.81 -23.07 -10.47
N TYR A 83 29.92 -23.19 -9.14
CA TYR A 83 31.06 -23.87 -8.51
C TYR A 83 31.10 -25.37 -8.83
N SER A 84 29.95 -26.01 -9.01
CA SER A 84 29.84 -27.42 -9.41
C SER A 84 30.10 -27.70 -10.89
N ASN A 85 30.54 -26.70 -11.68
CA ASN A 85 30.74 -26.81 -13.15
C ASN A 85 29.47 -27.21 -13.95
N LEU A 86 28.26 -27.01 -13.41
CA LEU A 86 27.02 -27.20 -14.18
C LEU A 86 26.83 -26.11 -15.25
N ALA A 87 27.43 -24.94 -15.03
CA ALA A 87 27.56 -23.87 -16.01
C ALA A 87 29.03 -23.44 -16.06
N GLU A 88 29.62 -23.44 -17.26
CA GLU A 88 31.01 -23.01 -17.45
C GLU A 88 31.19 -21.56 -16.97
N LYS A 89 32.19 -21.32 -16.11
CA LYS A 89 32.56 -19.97 -15.66
C LYS A 89 32.89 -19.11 -16.89
N GLY A 90 32.13 -18.04 -17.10
CA GLY A 90 32.29 -17.13 -18.25
C GLY A 90 31.47 -17.49 -19.49
N GLY A 91 30.63 -18.53 -19.44
CA GLY A 91 29.70 -18.85 -20.52
C GLY A 91 28.48 -17.89 -20.59
N PRO A 92 27.77 -17.84 -21.74
CA PRO A 92 26.56 -17.01 -21.88
C PRO A 92 25.45 -17.40 -20.90
N VAL A 93 25.37 -18.70 -20.57
CA VAL A 93 24.42 -19.23 -19.57
C VAL A 93 24.75 -18.71 -18.17
N TYR A 94 26.04 -18.62 -17.82
CA TYR A 94 26.48 -18.06 -16.55
C TYR A 94 26.04 -16.60 -16.40
N TYR A 95 26.28 -15.76 -17.40
CA TYR A 95 25.88 -14.35 -17.35
C TYR A 95 24.36 -14.16 -17.31
N ALA A 96 23.59 -15.02 -18.00
CA ALA A 96 22.13 -14.98 -17.93
C ALA A 96 21.60 -15.37 -16.55
N LEU A 97 22.17 -16.41 -15.94
CA LEU A 97 21.79 -16.89 -14.61
C LEU A 97 22.16 -15.86 -13.53
N ASP A 98 23.37 -15.31 -13.57
CA ASP A 98 23.85 -14.29 -12.63
C ASP A 98 23.04 -12.99 -12.76
N ALA A 99 22.68 -12.56 -13.98
CA ALA A 99 21.80 -11.41 -14.19
C ALA A 99 20.38 -11.64 -13.66
N ALA A 100 19.80 -12.82 -13.87
CA ALA A 100 18.47 -13.16 -13.36
C ALA A 100 18.43 -13.21 -11.83
N ASP A 101 19.46 -13.79 -11.21
CA ASP A 101 19.58 -13.88 -9.75
C ASP A 101 19.74 -12.50 -9.10
N VAL A 102 20.66 -11.67 -9.62
CA VAL A 102 20.83 -10.27 -9.17
C VAL A 102 19.52 -9.50 -9.32
N PHE A 103 18.77 -9.72 -10.41
CA PHE A 103 17.48 -9.07 -10.63
C PHE A 103 16.44 -9.50 -9.58
N VAL A 104 16.26 -10.80 -9.35
CA VAL A 104 15.34 -11.34 -8.33
C VAL A 104 15.70 -10.84 -6.94
N PHE A 105 17.00 -10.76 -6.63
CA PHE A 105 17.50 -10.17 -5.40
C PHE A 105 17.07 -8.71 -5.23
N PHE A 106 17.26 -7.86 -6.25
CA PHE A 106 16.85 -6.46 -6.19
C PHE A 106 15.34 -6.28 -6.04
N VAL A 107 14.53 -7.05 -6.77
CA VAL A 107 13.06 -7.00 -6.64
C VAL A 107 12.64 -7.38 -5.23
N THR A 108 13.19 -8.47 -4.69
CA THR A 108 12.85 -8.91 -3.34
C THR A 108 13.24 -7.86 -2.31
N MET A 109 14.45 -7.30 -2.42
CA MET A 109 14.89 -6.23 -1.52
C MET A 109 13.97 -5.00 -1.61
N ALA A 110 13.50 -4.64 -2.81
CA ALA A 110 12.54 -3.55 -3.00
C ALA A 110 11.17 -3.86 -2.39
N LEU A 111 10.67 -5.10 -2.51
CA LEU A 111 9.42 -5.56 -1.90
C LEU A 111 9.49 -5.55 -0.37
N VAL A 112 10.61 -6.01 0.20
CA VAL A 112 10.88 -5.95 1.65
C VAL A 112 10.92 -4.50 2.13
N PHE A 113 11.64 -3.64 1.41
CA PHE A 113 11.70 -2.22 1.73
C PHE A 113 10.31 -1.56 1.65
N GLN A 114 9.53 -1.86 0.61
CA GLN A 114 8.15 -1.41 0.45
C GLN A 114 7.28 -1.88 1.62
N ALA A 115 7.37 -3.15 2.01
CA ALA A 115 6.62 -3.71 3.14
C ALA A 115 6.92 -2.97 4.45
N ILE A 116 8.21 -2.66 4.71
CA ILE A 116 8.63 -1.87 5.87
C ILE A 116 8.04 -0.45 5.83
N VAL A 117 8.09 0.22 4.67
CA VAL A 117 7.52 1.56 4.50
C VAL A 117 6.01 1.56 4.73
N VAL A 118 5.29 0.61 4.13
CA VAL A 118 3.83 0.43 4.32
C VAL A 118 3.53 0.19 5.80
N PHE A 119 4.31 -0.66 6.46
CA PHE A 119 4.17 -0.95 7.88
C PHE A 119 4.32 0.30 8.76
N ILE A 120 5.37 1.10 8.54
CA ILE A 120 5.59 2.34 9.30
C ILE A 120 4.43 3.32 9.09
N ARG A 121 3.94 3.46 7.85
CA ARG A 121 2.81 4.35 7.53
C ARG A 121 1.51 3.86 8.16
N LEU A 122 1.25 2.57 8.13
CA LEU A 122 0.08 1.94 8.74
C LEU A 122 0.08 2.13 10.25
N ARG A 123 1.22 1.92 10.93
CA ARG A 123 1.33 2.16 12.38
C ARG A 123 1.00 3.60 12.74
N LYS A 124 1.54 4.56 11.98
CA LYS A 124 1.24 5.98 12.19
C LYS A 124 -0.25 6.26 11.99
N SER A 125 -0.85 5.72 10.94
CA SER A 125 -2.29 5.84 10.67
C SER A 125 -3.14 5.25 11.79
N ASN A 126 -2.77 4.07 12.30
CA ASN A 126 -3.49 3.39 13.37
C ASN A 126 -3.47 4.18 14.68
N ILE A 127 -2.33 4.78 15.05
CA ILE A 127 -2.22 5.66 16.22
C ILE A 127 -3.09 6.92 16.05
N GLU A 128 -3.14 7.49 14.84
CA GLU A 128 -3.99 8.64 14.56
C GLU A 128 -5.48 8.29 14.66
N MET A 129 -5.86 7.09 14.21
CA MET A 129 -7.22 6.57 14.30
C MET A 129 -7.62 6.22 15.75
N ASP A 130 -6.70 5.71 16.59
CA ASP A 130 -6.96 5.49 18.03
C ASP A 130 -7.25 6.80 18.77
N LYS A 131 -6.47 7.85 18.45
CA LYS A 131 -6.73 9.19 19.01
C LYS A 131 -8.09 9.71 18.58
N LEU A 132 -8.51 9.41 17.35
CA LEU A 132 -9.82 9.81 16.84
C LEU A 132 -10.96 9.05 17.51
N SER A 133 -10.81 7.75 17.76
CA SER A 133 -11.88 6.95 18.36
C SER A 133 -12.17 7.36 19.80
N VAL A 134 -11.14 7.75 20.56
CA VAL A 134 -11.28 8.19 21.96
C VAL A 134 -11.84 9.62 22.06
N MET A 135 -11.60 10.46 21.05
CA MET A 135 -12.12 11.83 21.06
C MET A 135 -13.63 11.82 20.78
N SER A 136 -14.44 12.42 21.66
CA SER A 136 -15.88 12.54 21.43
C SER A 136 -16.16 13.42 20.20
N ALA A 137 -17.31 13.21 19.56
CA ALA A 137 -17.79 14.04 18.47
C ALA A 137 -17.84 15.54 18.86
N VAL A 138 -18.23 15.84 20.10
CA VAL A 138 -18.29 17.21 20.65
C VAL A 138 -16.90 17.86 20.68
N ASP A 139 -15.94 17.16 21.29
CA ASP A 139 -14.55 17.64 21.39
C ASP A 139 -13.91 17.81 20.01
N LEU A 140 -14.21 16.90 19.07
CA LEU A 140 -13.72 16.98 17.70
C LEU A 140 -14.21 18.24 16.99
N VAL A 141 -15.50 18.55 17.09
CA VAL A 141 -16.10 19.74 16.46
C VAL A 141 -15.57 21.02 17.10
N ALA A 142 -15.47 21.08 18.43
CA ALA A 142 -14.95 22.23 19.16
C ALA A 142 -13.49 22.53 18.78
N ILE A 143 -12.63 21.50 18.79
CA ILE A 143 -11.21 21.64 18.41
C ILE A 143 -11.07 21.98 16.93
N ALA A 144 -11.89 21.38 16.04
CA ALA A 144 -11.86 21.68 14.62
C ALA A 144 -12.19 23.16 14.35
N ARG A 145 -13.25 23.69 14.99
CA ARG A 145 -13.67 25.09 14.85
C ARG A 145 -12.58 26.04 15.31
N GLN A 146 -12.04 25.83 16.52
CA GLN A 146 -10.95 26.64 17.06
C GLN A 146 -9.71 26.65 16.15
N ARG A 147 -9.28 25.48 15.66
CA ARG A 147 -8.07 25.37 14.83
C ARG A 147 -8.27 25.87 13.40
N LEU A 148 -9.49 25.80 12.87
CA LEU A 148 -9.83 26.40 11.59
C LEU A 148 -9.85 27.93 11.69
N ASP A 149 -10.38 28.48 12.79
CA ASP A 149 -10.38 29.93 13.04
C ASP A 149 -8.94 30.46 13.23
N GLU A 150 -8.11 29.78 14.01
CA GLU A 150 -6.67 30.10 14.14
C GLU A 150 -5.93 30.01 12.80
N ALA A 151 -6.25 29.02 11.97
CA ALA A 151 -5.67 28.89 10.64
C ALA A 151 -6.19 29.96 9.67
N ALA A 152 -7.45 30.39 9.79
CA ALA A 152 -8.06 31.46 9.00
C ALA A 152 -7.36 32.80 9.25
N VAL A 153 -6.94 33.06 10.49
CA VAL A 153 -6.13 34.23 10.86
C VAL A 153 -4.71 34.16 10.27
N SER A 154 -4.19 32.96 10.00
CA SER A 154 -2.90 32.79 9.33
C SER A 154 -2.99 33.14 7.85
N LYS A 155 -2.14 34.05 7.35
CA LYS A 155 -2.04 34.40 5.91
C LYS A 155 -1.59 33.25 4.99
N SER A 156 -1.25 32.08 5.53
CA SER A 156 -0.76 30.95 4.74
C SER A 156 -1.89 30.02 4.29
N TRP A 157 -2.28 30.14 3.02
CA TRP A 157 -3.28 29.27 2.39
C TRP A 157 -2.94 27.77 2.49
N TRP A 158 -1.65 27.42 2.43
CA TRP A 158 -1.19 26.03 2.61
C TRP A 158 -1.45 25.46 4.01
N ARG A 159 -1.28 26.28 5.06
CA ARG A 159 -1.60 25.85 6.43
C ARG A 159 -3.10 25.68 6.61
N GLN A 160 -3.89 26.61 6.08
CA GLN A 160 -5.36 26.52 6.08
C GLN A 160 -5.84 25.27 5.36
N PHE A 161 -5.31 24.99 4.16
CA PHE A 161 -5.68 23.81 3.38
C PHE A 161 -5.31 22.50 4.09
N ARG A 162 -4.10 22.42 4.66
CA ARG A 162 -3.65 21.23 5.41
C ARG A 162 -4.44 21.01 6.69
N ALA A 163 -4.72 22.07 7.44
CA ALA A 163 -5.55 22.01 8.64
C ALA A 163 -6.96 21.52 8.30
N TRP A 164 -7.60 22.14 7.30
CA TRP A 164 -8.90 21.75 6.79
C TRP A 164 -8.95 20.26 6.43
N ARG A 165 -8.07 19.81 5.54
CA ARG A 165 -8.07 18.42 5.07
C ARG A 165 -7.91 17.42 6.21
N LYS A 166 -7.07 17.76 7.20
CA LYS A 166 -6.86 16.91 8.38
C LYS A 166 -8.14 16.78 9.24
N TYR A 167 -8.91 17.85 9.41
CA TYR A 167 -10.14 17.79 10.21
C TYR A 167 -11.33 17.26 9.42
N GLU A 168 -11.38 17.53 8.11
CA GLU A 168 -12.31 16.92 7.16
C GLU A 168 -12.22 15.39 7.21
N ASP A 169 -11.03 14.82 7.01
CA ASP A 169 -10.82 13.36 7.05
C ASP A 169 -11.26 12.75 8.41
N ARG A 170 -11.12 13.50 9.50
CA ARG A 170 -11.50 13.07 10.86
C ARG A 170 -13.01 13.07 11.09
N MET A 171 -13.69 14.12 10.63
CA MET A 171 -15.14 14.23 10.71
C MET A 171 -15.80 13.19 9.80
N GLU A 172 -15.30 13.02 8.58
CA GLU A 172 -15.76 11.98 7.64
C GLU A 172 -15.66 10.58 8.26
N MET A 173 -14.55 10.27 8.94
CA MET A 173 -14.36 8.96 9.58
C MET A 173 -15.31 8.74 10.77
N LYS A 174 -15.60 9.77 11.56
CA LYS A 174 -16.59 9.68 12.67
C LYS A 174 -18.02 9.52 12.13
N LEU A 175 -18.38 10.31 11.12
CA LEU A 175 -19.68 10.23 10.47
C LEU A 175 -19.92 8.88 9.80
N LEU A 176 -18.90 8.36 9.12
CA LEU A 176 -18.94 7.03 8.52
C LEU A 176 -19.11 5.93 9.58
N GLY A 177 -18.46 6.08 10.72
CA GLY A 177 -18.61 5.15 11.84
C GLY A 177 -20.04 5.14 12.37
N GLN A 178 -20.65 6.31 12.57
CA GLN A 178 -22.03 6.43 13.03
C GLN A 178 -23.04 5.89 12.02
N PHE A 179 -22.82 6.16 10.73
CA PHE A 179 -23.63 5.57 9.68
C PHE A 179 -23.56 4.03 9.69
N PHE A 180 -22.36 3.46 9.85
CA PHE A 180 -22.20 2.02 9.94
C PHE A 180 -22.97 1.44 11.14
N LEU A 181 -22.89 2.09 12.30
CA LEU A 181 -23.65 1.68 13.48
C LEU A 181 -25.16 1.70 13.21
N ASN A 182 -25.67 2.77 12.59
CA ASN A 182 -27.09 2.92 12.27
C ASN A 182 -27.57 1.88 11.24
N VAL A 183 -26.80 1.59 10.20
CA VAL A 183 -27.19 0.62 9.15
C VAL A 183 -27.23 -0.81 9.67
N TYR A 184 -26.28 -1.18 10.53
CA TYR A 184 -26.18 -2.52 11.08
C TYR A 184 -26.85 -2.65 12.46
N GLU A 185 -27.52 -1.60 12.94
CA GLU A 185 -28.15 -1.52 14.25
C GLU A 185 -27.23 -1.99 15.39
N LEU A 186 -25.97 -1.57 15.33
CA LEU A 186 -24.94 -1.92 16.30
C LEU A 186 -24.94 -0.91 17.46
N PRO A 187 -24.70 -1.37 18.70
CA PRO A 187 -24.61 -0.48 19.85
C PRO A 187 -23.43 0.49 19.73
N GLN A 188 -23.56 1.70 20.27
CA GLN A 188 -22.50 2.72 20.22
C GLN A 188 -21.20 2.30 20.94
N LEU A 189 -21.26 1.35 21.88
CA LEU A 189 -20.08 0.69 22.47
C LEU A 189 -19.19 -0.02 21.42
N PHE A 190 -19.71 -0.30 20.21
CA PHE A 190 -18.93 -0.90 19.14
C PHE A 190 -17.90 0.09 18.56
N SER A 191 -16.62 -0.22 18.73
CA SER A 191 -15.54 0.60 18.17
C SER A 191 -15.37 0.36 16.67
N PHE A 192 -16.05 1.17 15.84
CA PHE A 192 -15.88 1.18 14.38
C PHE A 192 -14.41 1.33 13.96
N ALA A 193 -13.67 2.21 14.64
CA ALA A 193 -12.25 2.41 14.39
C ALA A 193 -11.42 1.13 14.58
N LYS A 194 -11.73 0.33 15.60
CA LYS A 194 -11.08 -0.95 15.85
C LYS A 194 -11.43 -1.99 14.78
N TYR A 195 -12.69 -2.01 14.35
CA TYR A 195 -13.13 -2.89 13.25
C TYR A 195 -12.41 -2.57 11.93
N ILE A 196 -12.43 -1.31 11.50
CA ILE A 196 -11.75 -0.88 10.27
C ILE A 196 -10.26 -1.15 10.34
N ARG A 197 -9.62 -0.96 11.52
CA ARG A 197 -8.22 -1.35 11.72
C ARG A 197 -8.00 -2.82 11.43
N GLU A 198 -8.78 -3.69 12.04
CA GLU A 198 -8.59 -5.13 11.92
C GLU A 198 -8.76 -5.59 10.46
N VAL A 199 -9.74 -5.01 9.76
CA VAL A 199 -9.98 -5.25 8.33
C VAL A 199 -8.82 -4.72 7.49
N GLN A 200 -8.39 -3.48 7.68
CA GLN A 200 -7.27 -2.87 6.95
C GLN A 200 -5.97 -3.65 7.16
N ASP A 201 -5.65 -3.97 8.41
CA ASP A 201 -4.47 -4.76 8.76
C ASP A 201 -4.51 -6.15 8.11
N SER A 202 -5.70 -6.77 8.02
CA SER A 202 -5.87 -8.06 7.35
C SER A 202 -5.69 -7.96 5.82
N GLN A 203 -6.26 -6.94 5.19
CA GLN A 203 -6.13 -6.75 3.74
C GLN A 203 -4.71 -6.35 3.34
N ILE A 204 -4.07 -5.46 4.12
CA ILE A 204 -2.70 -5.02 3.86
C ILE A 204 -1.71 -6.15 4.09
N ALA A 205 -1.95 -7.04 5.07
CA ALA A 205 -1.16 -8.27 5.22
C ALA A 205 -1.15 -9.09 3.93
N LYS A 206 -2.33 -9.27 3.31
CA LYS A 206 -2.47 -10.02 2.06
C LYS A 206 -1.80 -9.32 0.88
N PHE A 207 -1.82 -8.00 0.82
CA PHE A 207 -1.13 -7.25 -0.25
C PHE A 207 0.40 -7.23 -0.10
N ILE A 208 0.92 -7.41 1.12
CA ILE A 208 2.35 -7.52 1.38
C ILE A 208 2.86 -8.93 1.08
N GLU A 209 2.01 -9.95 1.26
CA GLU A 209 2.34 -11.33 0.99
C GLU A 209 2.65 -11.54 -0.50
N VAL A 210 3.87 -12.01 -0.78
CA VAL A 210 4.32 -12.27 -2.15
C VAL A 210 3.87 -13.67 -2.57
N ASP A 211 2.67 -13.75 -3.13
CA ASP A 211 2.15 -15.00 -3.70
C ASP A 211 2.86 -15.39 -5.01
N LEU A 212 2.72 -16.66 -5.41
CA LEU A 212 3.17 -17.15 -6.72
C LEU A 212 2.63 -16.31 -7.89
N SER A 213 1.41 -15.79 -7.75
CA SER A 213 0.78 -14.90 -8.72
C SER A 213 1.59 -13.62 -8.96
N THR A 214 2.23 -13.07 -7.93
CA THR A 214 3.10 -11.89 -8.04
C THR A 214 4.31 -12.18 -8.91
N TRP A 215 4.91 -13.37 -8.77
CA TRP A 215 6.03 -13.81 -9.61
C TRP A 215 5.60 -14.05 -11.06
N VAL A 216 4.43 -14.64 -11.28
CA VAL A 216 3.86 -14.83 -12.62
C VAL A 216 3.55 -13.48 -13.28
N LEU A 217 2.97 -12.53 -12.53
CA LEU A 217 2.71 -11.18 -13.00
C LEU A 217 4.02 -10.44 -13.32
N LEU A 218 5.04 -10.56 -12.47
CA LEU A 218 6.36 -9.99 -12.71
C LEU A 218 6.95 -10.55 -14.01
N LEU A 219 6.91 -11.88 -14.19
CA LEU A 219 7.36 -12.52 -15.43
C LEU A 219 6.59 -12.01 -16.66
N GLY A 220 5.27 -11.86 -16.56
CA GLY A 220 4.44 -11.31 -17.63
C GLY A 220 4.81 -9.86 -17.97
N VAL A 221 5.05 -9.03 -16.96
CA VAL A 221 5.55 -7.65 -17.11
C VAL A 221 6.92 -7.63 -17.80
N PHE A 222 7.83 -8.52 -17.42
CA PHE A 222 9.14 -8.66 -18.07
C PHE A 222 9.02 -9.09 -19.52
N ALA A 223 8.21 -10.11 -19.80
CA ALA A 223 7.96 -10.58 -21.15
C ALA A 223 7.39 -9.45 -22.03
N LEU A 224 6.46 -8.66 -21.50
CA LEU A 224 5.88 -7.51 -22.18
C LEU A 224 6.91 -6.42 -22.44
N TYR A 225 7.79 -6.12 -21.47
CA TYR A 225 8.91 -5.20 -21.65
C TYR A 225 9.87 -5.66 -22.76
N PHE A 226 10.23 -6.94 -22.80
CA PHE A 226 11.08 -7.49 -23.87
C PHE A 226 10.38 -7.50 -25.23
N ALA A 227 9.06 -7.72 -25.26
CA ALA A 227 8.26 -7.68 -26.48
C ALA A 227 8.22 -6.26 -27.07
N PHE A 228 7.94 -5.25 -26.25
CA PHE A 228 7.91 -3.85 -26.70
C PHE A 228 9.28 -3.30 -27.09
N THR A 229 10.36 -3.79 -26.48
CA THR A 229 11.73 -3.41 -26.85
C THR A 229 12.27 -4.21 -28.05
N GLY A 230 11.49 -5.17 -28.57
CA GLY A 230 11.85 -5.98 -29.75
C GLY A 230 13.00 -6.96 -29.52
N GLN A 231 13.32 -7.27 -28.26
CA GLN A 231 14.55 -7.99 -27.88
C GLN A 231 14.33 -9.45 -27.49
N LEU A 232 13.14 -10.02 -27.69
CA LEU A 232 12.88 -11.44 -27.39
C LEU A 232 13.91 -12.40 -28.02
N ASN A 233 14.46 -12.04 -29.19
CA ASN A 233 15.41 -12.87 -29.94
C ASN A 233 16.83 -12.25 -30.05
N SER A 234 17.09 -11.12 -29.38
CA SER A 234 18.38 -10.43 -29.46
C SER A 234 19.31 -10.90 -28.33
N PRO A 235 20.63 -11.02 -28.54
CA PRO A 235 21.58 -11.26 -27.46
C PRO A 235 21.47 -10.15 -26.40
N TYR A 236 21.39 -10.54 -25.13
CA TYR A 236 21.32 -9.64 -23.99
C TYR A 236 22.64 -8.86 -23.86
N ARG A 237 22.70 -7.70 -24.52
CA ARG A 237 23.81 -6.75 -24.38
C ARG A 237 23.35 -5.61 -23.51
N VAL A 238 24.08 -5.27 -22.44
CA VAL A 238 23.92 -4.03 -21.68
C VAL A 238 24.47 -2.88 -22.52
N SER A 239 23.77 -2.52 -23.60
CA SER A 239 24.08 -1.33 -24.39
C SER A 239 23.24 -0.18 -23.85
N GLU A 240 23.87 0.95 -23.55
CA GLU A 240 23.28 2.24 -23.14
C GLU A 240 22.45 2.88 -24.28
N SER A 241 21.56 2.11 -24.91
CA SER A 241 20.64 2.65 -25.89
C SER A 241 19.59 3.49 -25.16
N SER A 242 19.52 4.77 -25.50
CA SER A 242 18.53 5.71 -24.96
C SER A 242 17.09 5.18 -25.10
N ILE A 243 16.85 4.35 -26.11
CA ILE A 243 15.56 3.69 -26.37
C ILE A 243 15.10 2.80 -25.19
N ARG A 244 16.01 2.09 -24.52
CA ARG A 244 15.67 1.23 -23.36
C ARG A 244 15.28 2.05 -22.14
N LEU A 245 16.02 3.13 -21.88
CA LEU A 245 15.70 4.04 -20.79
C LEU A 245 14.34 4.70 -21.02
N VAL A 246 14.02 5.07 -22.27
CA VAL A 246 12.72 5.62 -22.63
C VAL A 246 11.61 4.57 -22.48
N ALA A 247 11.80 3.33 -22.93
CA ALA A 247 10.83 2.26 -22.75
C ALA A 247 10.58 1.94 -21.27
N PHE A 248 11.65 1.87 -20.46
CA PHE A 248 11.56 1.68 -19.01
C PHE A 248 10.84 2.84 -18.33
N ALA A 249 11.21 4.09 -18.64
CA ALA A 249 10.55 5.27 -18.09
C ALA A 249 9.06 5.34 -18.46
N THR A 250 8.72 4.95 -19.68
CA THR A 250 7.32 4.84 -20.12
C THR A 250 6.56 3.82 -19.29
N PHE A 251 7.15 2.64 -19.07
CA PHE A 251 6.54 1.58 -18.29
C PHE A 251 6.31 1.99 -16.82
N VAL A 252 7.32 2.61 -16.20
CA VAL A 252 7.22 3.18 -14.84
C VAL A 252 6.14 4.26 -14.77
N CYS A 253 6.07 5.13 -15.78
CA CYS A 253 5.04 6.17 -15.87
C CYS A 253 3.63 5.56 -15.95
N CYS A 254 3.43 4.58 -16.84
CA CYS A 254 2.15 3.87 -16.97
C CYS A 254 1.71 3.20 -15.67
N LEU A 255 2.61 2.47 -14.99
CA LEU A 255 2.33 1.86 -13.70
C LEU A 255 2.00 2.91 -12.62
N THR A 256 2.73 4.02 -12.60
CA THR A 256 2.47 5.12 -11.65
C THR A 256 1.10 5.75 -11.90
N VAL A 257 0.74 5.99 -13.15
CA VAL A 257 -0.59 6.50 -13.53
C VAL A 257 -1.69 5.51 -13.14
N ALA A 258 -1.48 4.20 -13.35
CA ALA A 258 -2.44 3.18 -12.93
C ALA A 258 -2.64 3.17 -11.40
N MET A 259 -1.56 3.25 -10.62
CA MET A 259 -1.61 3.35 -9.16
C MET A 259 -2.32 4.61 -8.68
N LEU A 260 -2.07 5.76 -9.32
CA LEU A 260 -2.77 7.00 -9.02
C LEU A 260 -4.25 6.92 -9.40
N GLY A 261 -4.59 6.32 -10.55
CA GLY A 261 -5.96 6.07 -10.98
C GLY A 261 -6.72 5.21 -9.98
N PHE A 262 -6.11 4.12 -9.50
CA PHE A 262 -6.67 3.27 -8.46
C PHE A 262 -6.89 4.03 -7.15
N PHE A 263 -5.94 4.88 -6.75
CA PHE A 263 -6.10 5.74 -5.57
C PHE A 263 -7.29 6.71 -5.71
N PHE A 264 -7.43 7.36 -6.87
CA PHE A 264 -8.57 8.25 -7.12
C PHE A 264 -9.89 7.49 -7.16
N TYR A 265 -9.91 6.29 -7.72
CA TYR A 265 -11.08 5.42 -7.73
C TYR A 265 -11.53 5.05 -6.31
N LEU A 266 -10.61 4.60 -5.45
CA LEU A 266 -10.93 4.31 -4.05
C LEU A 266 -11.45 5.55 -3.31
N LYS A 267 -10.82 6.71 -3.53
CA LYS A 267 -11.27 7.97 -2.93
C LYS A 267 -12.68 8.35 -3.41
N HIS A 268 -12.97 8.16 -4.68
CA HIS A 268 -14.29 8.39 -5.23
C HIS A 268 -15.33 7.48 -4.59
N LEU A 269 -15.02 6.18 -4.45
CA LEU A 269 -15.90 5.21 -3.81
C LEU A 269 -16.21 5.58 -2.35
N VAL A 270 -15.20 6.02 -1.58
CA VAL A 270 -15.41 6.53 -0.21
C VAL A 270 -16.31 7.76 -0.20
N THR A 271 -16.14 8.68 -1.16
CA THR A 271 -16.95 9.89 -1.25
C THR A 271 -18.42 9.57 -1.55
N VAL A 272 -18.67 8.66 -2.48
CA VAL A 272 -20.02 8.18 -2.82
C VAL A 272 -20.68 7.49 -1.62
N LEU A 273 -19.90 6.66 -0.91
CA LEU A 273 -20.38 5.99 0.29
C LEU A 273 -20.74 6.99 1.40
N LEU A 274 -19.92 8.04 1.56
CA LEU A 274 -20.20 9.12 2.51
C LEU A 274 -21.45 9.92 2.12
N GLN A 275 -21.66 10.21 0.84
CA GLN A 275 -22.88 10.88 0.36
C GLN A 275 -24.13 10.05 0.69
N HIS A 276 -24.12 8.76 0.35
CA HIS A 276 -25.21 7.85 0.73
C HIS A 276 -25.41 7.76 2.25
N ALA A 277 -24.31 7.79 3.02
CA ALA A 277 -24.36 7.78 4.47
C ALA A 277 -25.07 9.01 5.03
N THR A 278 -24.74 10.19 4.49
CA THR A 278 -25.34 11.44 4.95
C THR A 278 -26.77 11.62 4.47
N ASP A 279 -27.11 11.22 3.24
CA ASP A 279 -28.49 11.28 2.73
C ASP A 279 -29.45 10.43 3.59
N ARG A 280 -29.02 9.23 4.00
CA ARG A 280 -29.79 8.38 4.92
C ARG A 280 -29.89 8.95 6.34
N ALA A 281 -28.86 9.64 6.82
CA ALA A 281 -28.90 10.30 8.12
C ALA A 281 -29.85 11.52 8.11
N LEU A 282 -29.87 12.27 7.00
CA LEU A 282 -30.73 13.42 6.77
C LEU A 282 -32.19 13.03 6.48
N GLU A 283 -32.47 11.87 5.88
CA GLU A 283 -33.87 11.38 5.72
C GLU A 283 -34.60 11.21 7.07
N GLY A 284 -33.87 11.06 8.19
CA GLY A 284 -34.44 11.05 9.54
C GLY A 284 -34.73 12.45 10.12
N SER A 285 -34.16 13.51 9.54
CA SER A 285 -34.32 14.89 9.99
C SER A 285 -35.01 15.69 8.88
N ALA A 286 -36.31 15.89 9.03
CA ALA A 286 -37.18 16.53 8.04
C ALA A 286 -36.72 17.97 7.69
N MET A 287 -35.77 18.11 6.77
CA MET A 287 -35.49 19.36 6.04
C MET A 287 -34.83 18.99 4.70
N THR A 288 -35.66 18.81 3.69
CA THR A 288 -35.26 18.68 2.29
C THR A 288 -34.52 19.95 1.86
N LEU A 289 -33.19 19.88 1.83
CA LEU A 289 -32.35 21.00 1.43
C LEU A 289 -32.28 21.08 -0.11
N ILE A 290 -33.35 21.61 -0.71
CA ILE A 290 -33.33 22.12 -2.09
C ILE A 290 -32.43 23.36 -2.09
N VAL A 291 -31.17 23.26 -2.54
CA VAL A 291 -30.26 24.42 -2.62
C VAL A 291 -29.44 24.42 -3.92
N PRO A 292 -29.33 25.57 -4.63
CA PRO A 292 -28.88 25.63 -6.01
C PRO A 292 -27.36 25.61 -6.18
N LEU A 293 -26.95 25.20 -7.39
CA LEU A 293 -25.59 25.26 -7.94
C LEU A 293 -25.15 26.74 -8.09
N ASP A 294 -24.22 27.24 -7.26
CA ASP A 294 -22.94 27.88 -7.68
C ASP A 294 -22.09 28.39 -6.48
N GLY A 295 -20.76 28.52 -6.64
CA GLY A 295 -19.91 29.47 -5.90
C GLY A 295 -18.83 28.94 -4.95
N ASN A 296 -19.17 28.15 -3.93
CA ASN A 296 -18.20 27.84 -2.85
C ASN A 296 -18.33 26.41 -2.30
N ALA A 297 -18.01 25.42 -3.14
CA ALA A 297 -18.15 24.00 -2.81
C ALA A 297 -17.40 23.59 -1.52
N LYS A 298 -16.24 24.19 -1.25
CA LYS A 298 -15.44 23.89 -0.05
C LYS A 298 -16.08 24.40 1.24
N LYS A 299 -16.56 25.65 1.25
CA LYS A 299 -17.24 26.24 2.41
C LYS A 299 -18.57 25.52 2.68
N ARG A 300 -19.30 25.15 1.62
CA ARG A 300 -20.54 24.36 1.73
C ARG A 300 -20.31 22.97 2.29
N LYS A 301 -19.29 22.25 1.78
CA LYS A 301 -18.91 20.94 2.32
C LYS A 301 -18.55 21.05 3.80
N MET A 302 -17.87 22.11 4.20
CA MET A 302 -17.56 22.39 5.61
C MET A 302 -18.79 22.59 6.48
N GLU A 303 -19.70 23.49 6.08
CA GLU A 303 -20.95 23.75 6.82
C GLU A 303 -21.81 22.48 6.93
N PHE A 304 -21.89 21.69 5.85
CA PHE A 304 -22.59 20.42 5.81
C PHE A 304 -21.99 19.36 6.77
N LEU A 305 -20.66 19.24 6.81
CA LEU A 305 -19.97 18.33 7.73
C LEU A 305 -20.18 18.72 9.19
N PHE A 306 -20.20 20.02 9.50
CA PHE A 306 -20.50 20.48 10.86
C PHE A 306 -21.95 20.19 11.26
N GLU A 307 -22.91 20.41 10.35
CA GLU A 307 -24.31 20.13 10.62
C GLU A 307 -24.56 18.65 10.86
N ALA A 308 -24.03 17.79 9.99
CA ALA A 308 -24.19 16.34 10.15
C ALA A 308 -23.46 15.81 11.40
N MET A 309 -22.37 16.46 11.83
CA MET A 309 -21.72 16.15 13.10
C MET A 309 -22.55 16.59 14.32
N ASN A 310 -23.35 17.66 14.24
CA ASN A 310 -24.23 18.07 15.33
C ASN A 310 -25.37 17.06 15.56
N ASP A 311 -25.96 16.52 14.49
CA ASP A 311 -26.94 15.42 14.59
C ASP A 311 -26.33 14.16 15.25
N VAL A 312 -25.09 13.85 14.92
CA VAL A 312 -24.33 12.77 15.58
C VAL A 312 -24.12 13.05 17.06
N ILE A 313 -23.80 14.28 17.44
CA ILE A 313 -23.61 14.68 18.85
C ILE A 313 -24.89 14.46 19.66
N GLU A 314 -26.05 14.82 19.09
CA GLU A 314 -27.35 14.63 19.74
C GLU A 314 -27.62 13.13 19.96
N LYS A 315 -27.35 12.28 18.96
CA LYS A 315 -27.49 10.82 19.07
C LYS A 315 -26.51 10.17 20.06
N GLU A 316 -25.26 10.61 20.08
CA GLU A 316 -24.24 10.13 21.04
C GLU A 316 -24.66 10.46 22.48
N SER A 317 -25.22 11.65 22.70
CA SER A 317 -25.66 12.09 24.05
C SER A 317 -26.88 11.36 24.60
N HIS A 318 -27.77 10.85 23.73
CA HIS A 318 -29.00 10.17 24.13
C HIS A 318 -28.83 8.66 24.32
N GLU A 319 -27.91 8.01 23.59
CA GLU A 319 -27.81 6.53 23.56
C GLU A 319 -26.75 5.97 24.54
N ASP A 320 -25.71 6.74 24.89
CA ASP A 320 -24.66 6.33 25.84
C ASP A 320 -25.17 6.16 27.29
N ALA A 321 -26.38 6.63 27.60
CA ALA A 321 -26.94 6.60 28.95
C ALA A 321 -27.63 5.27 29.33
N ASP A 322 -28.14 4.50 28.37
CA ASP A 322 -29.24 3.56 28.65
C ASP A 322 -28.96 2.06 28.39
N LEU A 323 -27.88 1.67 27.69
CA LEU A 323 -27.65 0.25 27.35
C LEU A 323 -26.62 -0.48 28.24
N PRO A 324 -26.99 -1.58 28.93
CA PRO A 324 -26.05 -2.42 29.66
C PRO A 324 -25.14 -3.22 28.71
N ALA A 325 -23.88 -3.43 29.11
CA ALA A 325 -22.84 -4.03 28.27
C ALA A 325 -23.18 -5.46 27.79
N ASP A 326 -23.89 -6.24 28.59
CA ASP A 326 -24.27 -7.63 28.25
C ASP A 326 -25.28 -7.68 27.09
N GLU A 327 -26.22 -6.74 27.06
CA GLU A 327 -27.21 -6.60 25.99
C GLU A 327 -26.55 -6.14 24.68
N ALA A 328 -25.61 -5.20 24.78
CA ALA A 328 -24.79 -4.76 23.64
C ALA A 328 -24.01 -5.94 23.03
N ILE A 329 -23.39 -6.80 23.86
CA ILE A 329 -22.65 -7.99 23.40
C ILE A 329 -23.59 -8.99 22.71
N ALA A 330 -24.78 -9.23 23.26
CA ALA A 330 -25.78 -10.12 22.67
C ALA A 330 -26.22 -9.62 21.28
N ARG A 331 -26.49 -8.31 21.14
CA ARG A 331 -26.86 -7.68 19.87
C ARG A 331 -25.75 -7.78 18.83
N MET A 332 -24.50 -7.53 19.23
CA MET A 332 -23.33 -7.69 18.35
C MET A 332 -23.18 -9.13 17.83
N ARG A 333 -23.37 -10.14 18.69
CA ARG A 333 -23.32 -11.56 18.28
C ARG A 333 -24.44 -11.92 17.32
N TYR A 334 -25.66 -11.45 17.58
CA TYR A 334 -26.80 -11.69 16.69
C TYR A 334 -26.58 -11.12 15.28
N VAL A 335 -26.09 -9.88 15.17
CA VAL A 335 -25.78 -9.26 13.87
C VAL A 335 -24.66 -10.02 13.16
N ALA A 336 -23.62 -10.46 13.88
CA ALA A 336 -22.53 -11.26 13.31
C ALA A 336 -23.03 -12.60 12.74
N ASP A 337 -23.88 -13.33 13.47
CA ASP A 337 -24.46 -14.60 13.00
C ASP A 337 -25.37 -14.39 11.79
N LYS A 338 -26.18 -13.33 11.78
CA LYS A 338 -27.04 -12.98 10.63
C LYS A 338 -26.21 -12.69 9.38
N LEU A 339 -25.10 -11.96 9.51
CA LEU A 339 -24.19 -11.69 8.38
C LEU A 339 -23.45 -12.94 7.93
N TYR A 340 -23.05 -13.82 8.85
CA TYR A 340 -22.36 -15.06 8.53
C TYR A 340 -23.30 -16.04 7.80
N HIS A 341 -24.51 -16.24 8.29
CA HIS A 341 -25.49 -17.14 7.67
C HIS A 341 -26.17 -16.55 6.43
N GLY A 342 -26.35 -15.22 6.36
CA GLY A 342 -26.81 -14.54 5.14
C GLY A 342 -25.85 -14.73 3.97
N LYS A 343 -24.53 -14.73 4.24
CA LYS A 343 -23.48 -14.94 3.24
C LYS A 343 -23.40 -16.38 2.71
N VAL A 344 -23.80 -17.37 3.52
CA VAL A 344 -23.88 -18.79 3.12
C VAL A 344 -25.13 -19.06 2.25
N ARG A 345 -26.17 -18.22 2.35
CA ARG A 345 -27.42 -18.41 1.59
C ARG A 345 -27.44 -17.71 0.23
N ASP A 346 -26.53 -16.76 -0.01
CA ASP A 346 -26.41 -16.02 -1.27
C ASP A 346 -25.16 -16.48 -2.04
N ASP A 347 -25.14 -17.77 -2.39
CA ASP A 347 -24.13 -18.40 -3.26
C ASP A 347 -24.34 -17.97 -4.74
N SER A 348 -24.38 -16.66 -4.98
CA SER A 348 -24.20 -16.08 -6.32
C SER A 348 -22.88 -15.33 -6.38
N TRP A 349 -21.80 -16.09 -6.19
CA TRP A 349 -20.39 -15.65 -6.16
C TRP A 349 -19.98 -14.77 -7.36
N VAL A 350 -20.75 -14.79 -8.45
CA VAL A 350 -20.55 -14.00 -9.68
C VAL A 350 -21.00 -12.53 -9.55
N LYS A 351 -21.89 -12.19 -8.60
CA LYS A 351 -22.43 -10.81 -8.47
C LYS A 351 -21.65 -9.92 -7.50
N ALA A 352 -20.88 -10.50 -6.58
CA ALA A 352 -20.15 -9.74 -5.57
C ALA A 352 -18.72 -9.34 -5.99
N ASP A 353 -18.23 -9.90 -7.10
CA ASP A 353 -16.88 -9.60 -7.56
C ASP A 353 -16.87 -8.26 -8.32
N LEU A 354 -16.16 -7.28 -7.74
CA LEU A 354 -16.04 -5.91 -8.26
C LEU A 354 -15.58 -5.88 -9.73
N PHE A 355 -14.80 -6.89 -10.13
CA PHE A 355 -14.31 -7.06 -11.48
C PHE A 355 -15.43 -7.42 -12.48
N CYS A 356 -16.34 -8.32 -12.08
CA CYS A 356 -17.52 -8.68 -12.88
C CYS A 356 -18.50 -7.51 -13.01
N GLN A 357 -18.66 -6.71 -11.95
CA GLN A 357 -19.49 -5.50 -11.99
C GLN A 357 -18.89 -4.43 -12.92
N LEU A 358 -17.55 -4.28 -12.95
CA LEU A 358 -16.86 -3.36 -13.84
C LEU A 358 -17.04 -3.74 -15.32
N ILE A 359 -16.94 -5.04 -15.64
CA ILE A 359 -17.13 -5.57 -16.99
C ILE A 359 -18.60 -5.43 -17.43
N MET A 360 -19.57 -5.74 -16.56
CA MET A 360 -21.00 -5.54 -16.88
C MET A 360 -21.36 -4.07 -17.07
N SER A 361 -20.76 -3.16 -16.29
CA SER A 361 -20.93 -1.71 -16.45
C SER A 361 -20.40 -1.20 -17.80
N GLY A 362 -19.26 -1.75 -18.26
CA GLY A 362 -18.72 -1.45 -19.58
C GLY A 362 -19.60 -1.96 -20.72
N TYR A 363 -20.22 -3.13 -20.54
CA TYR A 363 -21.07 -3.75 -21.57
C TYR A 363 -22.45 -3.10 -21.70
N ARG A 364 -22.94 -2.40 -20.67
CA ARG A 364 -24.27 -1.75 -20.69
C ARG A 364 -24.33 -0.40 -21.43
N LYS A 365 -23.20 0.04 -22.00
CA LYS A 365 -23.06 1.29 -22.76
C LYS A 365 -22.62 1.09 -24.22
N CYS A 366 -22.58 -0.14 -24.70
CA CYS A 366 -22.66 -0.47 -26.13
C CYS A 366 -24.04 -1.10 -26.37
#